data_AF-A0A925X083-F1
#
_entry.id   AF-A0A925X083-F1
#
_cell.length_a   1.000
_cell.length_b   1.000
_cell.length_c   1.000
_cell.angle_alpha   90.00
_cell.angle_beta   90.00
_cell.angle_gamma   90.00
#
_symmetry.space_group_name_H-M   'P 1'
#
loop_
_entity.id
_entity.type
_entity.pdbx_description
1 polymer ?
#
loop_
_entity_poly.entity_id
_entity_poly.type
_entity_poly.pdbx_seq_one_letter_code
_entity_poly.pdbx_strand_id
1 'polypeptide(L)' 'MGVYEARGQLGKAIKDLGLRFTEAKVGWDDPVAHALESDFIVPLEIDLRNAIAAMDHAGAILQQARHDCDE' A
#
# COMPACT_ATOMS: atom_id res chain seq x y z
N MET A 1 -7.50 15.91 3.34
CA MET A 1 -6.47 14.85 3.30
C MET A 1 -5.60 15.08 2.08
N GLY A 2 -4.29 15.24 2.28
CA GLY A 2 -3.32 15.41 1.19
C GLY A 2 -2.79 14.07 0.68
N VAL A 3 -2.23 14.05 -0.54
CA VAL A 3 -1.67 12.83 -1.16
C VAL A 3 -0.60 12.17 -0.27
N TYR A 4 0.23 12.95 0.41
CA TYR A 4 1.24 12.43 1.35
C TYR A 4 0.66 11.74 2.59
N GLU A 5 -0.47 12.24 3.09
CA GLU A 5 -1.16 11.65 4.23
C GLU A 5 -1.79 10.31 3.85
N ALA A 6 -2.50 10.28 2.71
CA ALA A 6 -3.08 9.06 2.16
C ALA A 6 -2.00 7.99 1.88
N ARG A 7 -0.87 8.40 1.30
CA ARG A 7 0.29 7.53 1.07
C ARG A 7 0.83 6.95 2.38
N GLY A 8 0.95 7.76 3.43
CA GLY A 8 1.40 7.31 4.75
C GLY A 8 0.45 6.29 5.38
N GLN A 9 -0.85 6.54 5.31
CA GLN A 9 -1.88 5.63 5.82
C GLN A 9 -1.88 4.31 5.05
N LEU A 10 -1.77 4.36 3.72
CA LEU A 10 -1.71 3.16 2.88
C LEU A 10 -0.45 2.33 3.18
N GLY A 11 0.70 2.98 3.30
CA GLY A 11 1.95 2.30 3.66
C GLY A 11 1.90 1.62 5.03
N LYS A 12 1.17 2.19 5.99
CA LYS A 12 0.92 1.54 7.29
C LYS A 12 -0.01 0.34 7.15
N ALA A 13 -1.11 0.49 6.43
CA ALA A 13 -2.11 -0.56 6.24
C ALA A 13 -1.52 -1.82 5.57
N ILE A 14 -0.62 -1.67 4.58
CA ILE A 14 0.06 -2.81 3.93
C ILE A 14 0.92 -3.58 4.94
N LYS A 15 1.69 -2.87 5.77
CA LYS A 15 2.54 -3.50 6.79
C LYS A 15 1.71 -4.23 7.83
N ASP A 16 0.63 -3.60 8.30
CA ASP A 16 -0.28 -4.19 9.26
C ASP A 16 -0.97 -5.44 8.69
N LEU A 17 -1.35 -5.42 7.40
CA LEU A 17 -1.89 -6.59 6.70
C LEU A 17 -0.88 -7.74 6.66
N GLY A 18 0.36 -7.48 6.22
CA GLY A 18 1.39 -8.52 6.13
C GLY A 18 1.73 -9.14 7.48
N LEU A 19 1.80 -8.33 8.54
CA LEU A 19 2.03 -8.80 9.90
C LEU A 19 0.89 -9.71 10.37
N ARG A 20 -0.36 -9.24 10.26
CA ARG A 20 -1.53 -10.02 10.68
C ARG A 20 -1.71 -11.31 9.89
N PHE A 21 -1.41 -11.28 8.60
CA PHE A 21 -1.49 -12.48 7.78
C PHE A 21 -0.40 -13.50 8.16
N THR A 22 0.81 -13.03 8.45
CA THR A 22 1.90 -13.89 8.96
C THR A 22 1.51 -14.52 10.30
N GLU A 23 0.93 -13.74 11.23
CA GLU A 23 0.44 -14.25 12.51
C GLU A 23 -0.68 -15.28 12.31
N ALA A 24 -1.63 -15.02 11.42
CA ALA A 24 -2.71 -15.96 11.10
C ALA A 24 -2.17 -17.30 10.58
N LYS A 25 -1.16 -17.25 9.70
CA LYS A 25 -0.52 -18.45 9.13
C LYS A 25 0.16 -19.35 10.15
N VAL A 26 0.50 -18.87 11.34
CA VAL A 26 1.11 -19.71 12.40
C VAL A 26 0.17 -20.84 12.83
N GLY A 27 -1.15 -20.59 12.84
CA GLY A 27 -2.16 -21.59 13.16
C GLY A 27 -3.01 -22.03 11.97
N TRP A 28 -2.84 -21.37 10.81
CA TRP A 28 -3.60 -21.59 9.60
C TRP A 28 -2.64 -21.84 8.42
N ASP A 29 -2.12 -23.06 8.36
CA ASP A 29 -1.17 -23.52 7.33
C ASP A 29 -1.79 -24.67 6.53
N ASP A 30 -2.84 -24.35 5.78
CA ASP A 30 -3.56 -25.30 4.93
C ASP A 30 -3.56 -24.84 3.46
N PRO A 31 -4.02 -25.69 2.52
CA PRO A 31 -4.07 -25.32 1.10
C PRO A 31 -4.91 -24.07 0.80
N VAL A 32 -5.89 -23.74 1.64
CA VAL A 32 -6.73 -22.54 1.48
C VAL A 32 -5.95 -21.30 1.88
N ALA A 33 -5.18 -21.36 2.96
CA ALA A 33 -4.29 -20.28 3.38
C ALA A 33 -3.25 -19.94 2.29
N HIS A 34 -2.67 -20.98 1.68
CA HIS A 34 -1.73 -20.80 0.57
C HIS A 34 -2.40 -20.19 -0.67
N ALA A 35 -3.59 -20.66 -1.04
CA ALA A 35 -4.33 -20.08 -2.17
C ALA A 35 -4.71 -18.62 -1.91
N LEU A 36 -5.13 -18.28 -0.68
CA LEU A 36 -5.42 -16.90 -0.31
C LEU A 36 -4.17 -16.01 -0.44
N GLU A 37 -3.01 -16.51 0.01
CA GLU A 37 -1.74 -15.80 -0.09
C GLU A 37 -1.36 -15.53 -1.55
N SER A 38 -1.38 -16.57 -2.39
CA SER A 38 -0.96 -16.47 -3.79
C SER A 38 -1.93 -15.66 -4.65
N ASP A 39 -3.23 -15.83 -4.43
CA ASP A 39 -4.24 -15.33 -5.35
C ASP A 39 -4.67 -13.91 -4.99
N PHE A 40 -4.50 -13.51 -3.72
CA PHE A 40 -4.99 -12.22 -3.22
C PHE A 40 -3.93 -11.41 -2.50
N ILE A 41 -3.25 -11.96 -1.49
CA ILE A 41 -2.35 -11.16 -0.64
C ILE A 41 -1.13 -10.67 -1.42
N VAL A 42 -0.45 -11.55 -2.15
CA VAL A 42 0.74 -11.19 -2.94
C VAL A 42 0.41 -10.19 -4.06
N PRO A 43 -0.63 -10.42 -4.92
CA PRO A 43 -1.02 -9.44 -5.92
C PRO A 43 -1.42 -8.09 -5.32
N LEU A 44 -2.19 -8.11 -4.24
CA LEU A 44 -2.61 -6.89 -3.54
C LEU A 44 -1.40 -6.11 -3.02
N GLU A 45 -0.39 -6.76 -2.44
CA GLU A 45 0.81 -6.07 -1.97
C GLU A 45 1.54 -5.36 -3.12
N ILE A 46 1.65 -6.01 -4.28
CA ILE A 46 2.28 -5.42 -5.48
C ILE A 46 1.49 -4.19 -5.95
N ASP A 47 0.17 -4.32 -6.08
CA ASP A 47 -0.69 -3.22 -6.54
C ASP A 47 -0.65 -2.03 -5.58
N LEU A 48 -0.66 -2.30 -4.27
CA LEU A 48 -0.61 -1.24 -3.27
C LEU A 48 0.76 -0.56 -3.22
N ARG A 49 1.86 -1.27 -3.47
CA ARG A 49 3.20 -0.68 -3.64
C ARG A 49 3.25 0.23 -4.88
N ASN A 50 2.65 -0.20 -5.98
CA ASN A 50 2.53 0.62 -7.19
C ASN A 50 1.70 1.89 -6.93
N ALA A 51 0.60 1.78 -6.20
CA ALA A 51 -0.22 2.92 -5.81
C ALA A 51 0.55 3.92 -4.93
N ILE A 52 1.35 3.45 -3.97
CA ILE A 52 2.22 4.31 -3.15
C ILE A 52 3.21 5.09 -4.02
N ALA A 53 3.88 4.42 -4.98
CA ALA A 53 4.80 5.08 -5.88
C ALA A 53 4.11 6.13 -6.76
N ALA A 54 2.90 5.83 -7.25
CA ALA A 54 2.09 6.79 -8.00
C ALA A 54 1.69 8.00 -7.15
N MET A 55 1.38 7.80 -5.86
CA MET A 55 1.09 8.88 -4.91
C MET A 55 2.32 9.75 -4.65
N ASP A 56 3.52 9.18 -4.54
CA ASP A 56 4.76 9.95 -4.40
C ASP A 56 4.98 10.87 -5.61
N HIS A 57 4.77 10.34 -6.83
CA HIS A 57 4.85 11.12 -8.06
C HIS A 57 3.79 12.22 -8.14
N ALA A 58 2.54 11.89 -7.81
CA ALA A 58 1.45 12.87 -7.78
C ALA A 58 1.70 13.98 -6.74
N GLY A 59 2.25 13.63 -5.57
CA GLY A 59 2.65 14.59 -4.55
C GLY A 59 3.66 15.60 -5.07
N ALA A 60 4.68 15.15 -5.80
CA ALA A 60 5.68 16.03 -6.41
C ALA A 60 5.07 17.00 -7.44
N ILE A 61 4.20 16.51 -8.32
CA ILE A 61 3.50 17.35 -9.31
C ILE A 61 2.64 18.41 -8.61
N LEU A 62 1.88 18.01 -7.59
CA LEU A 62 1.02 18.94 -6.84
C LEU A 62 1.84 20.01 -6.08
N GLN A 63 3.02 19.66 -5.59
CA GLN A 63 3.94 20.64 -4.99
C GLN A 63 4.41 21.65 -6.03
N GLN A 64 4.83 21.19 -7.20
CA GLN A 64 5.27 22.07 -8.29
C GLN A 64 4.15 22.99 -8.77
N ALA A 65 2.97 22.45 -9.08
CA ALA A 65 1.84 23.24 -9.56
C ALA A 65 1.40 24.32 -8.56
N ARG A 66 1.56 24.05 -7.26
CA ARG A 66 1.26 25.03 -6.21
C ARG A 66 2.30 26.15 -6.19
N HIS A 67 3.58 25.82 -6.37
CA HIS A 67 4.63 26.83 -6.52
C HIS A 67 4.40 27.72 -7.75
N ASP A 68 4.02 27.14 -8.88
CA ASP A 68 3.74 27.86 -10.13
C ASP A 68 2.52 28.81 -10.04
N CYS A 69 1.64 28.61 -9.05
CA CYS A 69 0.44 29.43 -8.83
C CYS A 69 0.60 30.48 -7.73
N ASP A 70 1.61 30.32 -6.86
CA ASP A 70 1.93 31.26 -5.76
C ASP A 70 2.97 32.32 -6.21
N GLU A 71 3.57 32.17 -7.40
CA GLU A 71 4.32 33.21 -8.14
C GLU A 71 3.43 33.99 -9.11
#